data_AF-A0A060ZA03-F1
#
_entry.id   AF-A0A060ZA03-F1
#
_cell.length_a   1.000
_cell.length_b   1.000
_cell.length_c   1.000
_cell.angle_alpha   90.00
_cell.angle_beta   90.00
_cell.angle_gamma   90.00
#
_symmetry.space_group_name_H-M   'P 1'
#
loop_
_entity.id
_entity.type
_entity.pdbx_description
1 polymer ?
#
loop_
_entity_poly.entity_id
_entity_poly.type
_entity_poly.pdbx_seq_one_letter_code
_entity_poly.pdbx_strand_id
1 'polypeptide(L)'
;VYTWVRENTFFAPLLVCVCSQVCGHQLHTHLTCRLTPPLRSLPGVRAFVPKPVATNLQYVGGAAAILGLVAMAQDVEGLYAAVKAMVCVVKSNPLASKEMERIKGYQLLAMLLKKKRHLLNSHILHLTFSLVGTVDSGHETSIIPNTTAFQDLLCDFEVWLHAPYELHLSLFEHFIELLTESSEAAKNAKLLREFQLIPKLLLTLRDTSLSQPTISAISNVLSLLLQGFPTI
;
A
#
# COMPACT_ATOMS: atom_id res chain seq x y z
N VAL A 1 18.47 13.05 -1.11
CA VAL A 1 17.64 11.87 -1.47
C VAL A 1 17.52 11.71 -2.98
N TYR A 2 16.97 12.69 -3.71
CA TYR A 2 16.91 12.65 -5.20
C TYR A 2 18.29 12.58 -5.88
N THR A 3 19.32 13.22 -5.32
CA THR A 3 20.70 13.19 -5.83
C THR A 3 21.44 11.89 -5.48
N TRP A 4 21.20 11.35 -4.28
CA TRP A 4 21.85 10.12 -3.79
C TRP A 4 21.38 8.84 -4.51
N VAL A 5 20.16 8.86 -5.04
CA VAL A 5 19.51 7.73 -5.71
C VAL A 5 19.90 7.62 -7.19
N ARG A 6 20.29 8.73 -7.82
CA ARG A 6 20.63 8.77 -9.26
C ARG A 6 22.03 8.21 -9.56
N GLU A 7 22.94 8.19 -8.58
CA GLU A 7 24.34 7.78 -8.75
C GLU A 7 24.63 6.31 -8.39
N ASN A 8 23.70 5.58 -7.77
CA ASN A 8 23.97 4.25 -7.25
C ASN A 8 23.47 3.12 -8.17
N THR A 9 24.40 2.54 -8.95
CA THR A 9 24.30 1.24 -9.65
C THR A 9 23.99 0.04 -8.72
N PHE A 10 23.89 0.27 -7.42
CA PHE A 10 23.54 -0.71 -6.37
C PHE A 10 22.05 -1.11 -6.34
N PHE A 11 21.16 -0.35 -6.97
CA PHE A 11 19.70 -0.62 -6.90
C PHE A 11 19.24 -1.77 -7.80
N ALA A 12 19.94 -2.06 -8.90
CA ALA A 12 19.61 -3.15 -9.82
C ALA A 12 19.59 -4.55 -9.15
N PRO A 13 20.61 -4.98 -8.36
CA PRO A 13 20.59 -6.28 -7.69
C PRO A 13 19.55 -6.36 -6.56
N LEU A 14 19.22 -5.24 -5.90
CA LEU A 14 18.13 -5.17 -4.91
C LEU A 14 16.76 -5.37 -5.57
N LEU A 15 16.55 -4.80 -6.76
CA LEU A 15 15.35 -5.04 -7.57
C LEU A 15 15.21 -6.52 -7.96
N VAL A 16 16.30 -7.17 -8.39
CA VAL A 16 16.31 -8.60 -8.75
C VAL A 16 16.06 -9.49 -7.52
N CYS A 17 16.66 -9.17 -6.37
CA CYS A 17 16.51 -9.96 -5.15
C CYS A 17 15.09 -9.83 -4.56
N VAL A 18 14.54 -8.61 -4.54
CA VAL A 18 13.16 -8.35 -4.11
C VAL A 18 12.16 -8.98 -5.10
N CYS A 19 12.35 -8.84 -6.41
CA CYS A 19 11.50 -9.50 -7.41
C CYS A 19 11.56 -11.04 -7.32
N SER A 20 12.75 -11.61 -7.12
CA SER A 20 12.93 -13.07 -7.05
C SER A 20 12.30 -13.69 -5.80
N GLN A 21 12.14 -12.95 -4.70
CA GLN A 21 11.51 -13.45 -3.47
C GLN A 21 10.02 -13.08 -3.36
N VAL A 22 9.57 -12.01 -4.02
CA VAL A 22 8.15 -11.61 -4.08
C VAL A 22 7.36 -12.43 -5.12
N CYS A 23 8.00 -12.96 -6.17
CA CYS A 23 7.40 -13.85 -7.17
C CYS A 23 7.48 -15.33 -6.80
N GLY A 24 7.20 -15.70 -5.55
CA GLY A 24 7.26 -17.08 -5.02
C GLY A 24 6.37 -18.15 -5.69
N HIS A 25 5.86 -17.94 -6.91
CA HIS A 25 5.32 -18.98 -7.79
C HIS A 25 5.50 -18.60 -9.26
N GLN A 26 6.15 -19.50 -10.01
CA GLN A 26 6.34 -19.50 -11.47
C GLN A 26 7.35 -18.53 -12.12
N LEU A 27 8.63 -18.66 -11.77
CA LEU A 27 9.68 -18.55 -12.78
C LEU A 27 10.63 -19.74 -12.66
N HIS A 28 10.18 -20.88 -13.16
CA HIS A 28 11.01 -22.06 -13.35
C HIS A 28 11.67 -22.03 -14.74
N THR A 29 12.25 -20.90 -15.14
CA THR A 29 13.05 -20.84 -16.38
C THR A 29 14.18 -19.80 -16.28
N HIS A 30 15.39 -20.33 -16.10
CA HIS A 30 16.65 -19.80 -16.64
C HIS A 30 17.32 -18.54 -16.05
N LEU A 31 17.26 -18.31 -14.74
CA LEU A 31 18.32 -17.54 -14.06
C LEU A 31 18.78 -18.29 -12.80
N THR A 32 19.55 -19.36 -13.02
CA THR A 32 20.41 -19.91 -11.97
C THR A 32 21.42 -18.83 -11.59
N CYS A 33 21.13 -18.12 -10.49
CA CYS A 33 22.17 -17.47 -9.70
C CYS A 33 23.22 -18.54 -9.38
N ARG A 34 24.30 -18.58 -10.16
CA ARG A 34 25.44 -19.48 -9.89
C ARG A 34 26.03 -19.10 -8.54
N LEU A 35 25.61 -19.82 -7.51
CA LEU A 35 26.36 -20.00 -6.28
C LEU A 35 27.62 -20.79 -6.63
N THR A 36 28.73 -20.11 -6.92
CA THR A 36 30.05 -20.72 -6.88
C THR A 36 30.61 -20.64 -5.43
N PRO A 37 31.24 -21.71 -4.90
CA PRO A 37 31.82 -21.73 -3.56
C PRO A 37 33.17 -20.98 -3.51
N PRO A 38 33.77 -20.77 -2.32
CA PRO A 38 34.37 -19.51 -1.94
C PRO A 38 35.77 -19.31 -2.55
N LEU A 39 35.98 -18.19 -3.22
CA LEU A 39 37.31 -17.70 -3.54
C LEU A 39 37.49 -16.30 -2.98
N ARG A 40 38.32 -16.24 -1.93
CA ARG A 40 39.23 -15.16 -1.54
C ARG A 40 38.78 -13.73 -1.87
N SER A 41 38.34 -13.04 -0.81
CA SER A 41 38.69 -11.65 -0.49
C SER A 41 39.07 -10.74 -1.69
N LEU A 42 38.06 -10.27 -2.43
CA LEU A 42 38.18 -8.95 -3.06
C LEU A 42 37.82 -7.87 -2.02
N PRO A 43 38.65 -6.84 -1.81
CA PRO A 43 38.25 -5.70 -1.01
C PRO A 43 37.07 -5.01 -1.70
N GLY A 44 35.89 -5.07 -1.09
CA GLY A 44 34.69 -4.38 -1.58
C GLY A 44 33.50 -5.27 -1.96
N VAL A 45 33.63 -6.59 -1.98
CA VAL A 45 32.49 -7.50 -2.23
C VAL A 45 31.91 -7.96 -0.90
N ARG A 46 30.74 -7.43 -0.52
CA ARG A 46 29.98 -7.94 0.62
C ARG A 46 29.34 -9.27 0.24
N ALA A 47 29.75 -10.35 0.89
CA ALA A 47 29.08 -11.63 0.77
C ALA A 47 27.66 -11.52 1.35
N PHE A 48 26.63 -11.69 0.50
CA PHE A 48 25.24 -11.76 0.94
C PHE A 48 25.00 -13.13 1.56
N VAL A 49 24.97 -13.20 2.89
CA VAL A 49 24.42 -14.36 3.60
C VAL A 49 22.89 -14.29 3.44
N PRO A 50 22.22 -15.36 2.95
CA PRO A 50 20.78 -15.35 2.79
C PRO A 50 20.12 -15.34 4.18
N LYS A 51 19.76 -14.14 4.62
CA LYS A 51 18.86 -13.88 5.76
C LYS A 51 17.52 -13.40 5.20
N PRO A 52 16.42 -13.48 5.97
CA PRO A 52 15.13 -12.95 5.53
C PRO A 52 15.26 -11.52 4.99
N VAL A 53 14.62 -11.21 3.87
CA VAL A 53 14.72 -9.88 3.18
C VAL A 53 14.47 -8.74 4.16
N ALA A 54 13.51 -8.93 5.07
CA ALA A 54 13.19 -8.00 6.15
C ALA A 54 14.42 -7.59 7.01
N THR A 55 15.31 -8.54 7.32
CA THR A 55 16.50 -8.29 8.14
C THR A 55 17.61 -7.61 7.34
N ASN A 56 17.82 -7.98 6.08
CA ASN A 56 18.83 -7.35 5.23
C ASN A 56 18.43 -5.91 4.83
N LEU A 57 17.13 -5.65 4.65
CA LEU A 57 16.62 -4.32 4.29
C LEU A 57 16.76 -3.32 5.45
N GLN A 58 16.64 -3.76 6.71
CA GLN A 58 16.87 -2.89 7.88
C GLN A 58 18.28 -2.26 7.91
N TYR A 59 19.29 -2.93 7.35
CA TYR A 59 20.65 -2.39 7.25
C TYR A 59 20.89 -1.45 6.05
N VAL A 60 19.93 -1.34 5.12
CA VAL A 60 20.07 -0.58 3.86
C VAL A 60 19.02 0.55 3.73
N GLY A 61 18.21 0.79 4.76
CA GLY A 61 17.21 1.88 4.78
C GLY A 61 15.74 1.43 4.83
N GLY A 62 15.48 0.14 5.04
CA GLY A 62 14.17 -0.41 5.41
C GLY A 62 13.04 -0.03 4.45
N ALA A 63 11.87 0.31 5.02
CA ALA A 63 10.71 0.74 4.27
C ALA A 63 10.95 2.07 3.50
N ALA A 64 11.86 2.92 3.98
CA ALA A 64 12.21 4.17 3.29
C ALA A 64 12.91 3.91 1.94
N ALA A 65 13.71 2.85 1.82
CA ALA A 65 14.30 2.46 0.55
C ALA A 65 13.23 2.02 -0.48
N ILE A 66 12.20 1.30 -0.03
CA ILE A 66 11.08 0.89 -0.87
C ILE A 66 10.22 2.09 -1.28
N LEU A 67 10.00 3.06 -0.38
CA LEU A 67 9.36 4.34 -0.75
C LEU A 67 10.16 5.07 -1.85
N GLY A 68 11.49 4.97 -1.82
CA GLY A 68 12.36 5.43 -2.90
C GLY A 68 12.08 4.72 -4.23
N LEU A 69 11.93 3.39 -4.22
CA LEU A 69 11.56 2.61 -5.42
C LEU A 69 10.19 3.03 -5.97
N VAL A 70 9.20 3.21 -5.10
CA VAL A 70 7.87 3.71 -5.49
C VAL A 70 8.01 5.08 -6.15
N ALA A 71 8.84 5.97 -5.61
CA ALA A 71 9.07 7.29 -6.19
C ALA A 71 9.74 7.23 -7.58
N MET A 72 10.63 6.25 -7.80
CA MET A 72 11.36 6.09 -9.06
C MET A 72 10.56 5.38 -10.16
N ALA A 73 9.61 4.51 -9.82
CA ALA A 73 8.84 3.73 -10.80
C ALA A 73 8.20 4.62 -11.88
N GLN A 74 8.45 4.34 -13.15
CA GLN A 74 7.93 5.15 -14.27
C GLN A 74 6.78 4.46 -15.02
N ASP A 75 6.55 3.20 -14.67
CA ASP A 75 5.72 2.24 -15.35
C ASP A 75 4.80 1.52 -14.35
N VAL A 76 3.72 0.95 -14.87
CA VAL A 76 2.69 0.27 -14.06
C VAL A 76 3.27 -0.95 -13.36
N GLU A 77 4.14 -1.70 -14.04
CA GLU A 77 4.77 -2.92 -13.52
C GLU A 77 5.76 -2.60 -12.39
N GLY A 78 6.63 -1.60 -12.59
CA GLY A 78 7.56 -1.11 -11.58
C GLY A 78 6.84 -0.57 -10.35
N LEU A 79 5.74 0.16 -10.52
CA LEU A 79 4.93 0.65 -9.39
C LEU A 79 4.28 -0.51 -8.63
N TYR A 80 3.69 -1.46 -9.35
CA TYR A 80 3.08 -2.66 -8.77
C TYR A 80 4.11 -3.48 -7.97
N ALA A 81 5.30 -3.74 -8.53
CA ALA A 81 6.35 -4.48 -7.86
C ALA A 81 6.83 -3.79 -6.57
N ALA A 82 6.99 -2.46 -6.61
CA ALA A 82 7.41 -1.68 -5.45
C ALA A 82 6.35 -1.68 -4.33
N VAL A 83 5.06 -1.51 -4.68
CA VAL A 83 3.96 -1.57 -3.70
C VAL A 83 3.80 -2.99 -3.14
N LYS A 84 3.92 -4.03 -3.95
CA LYS A 84 3.88 -5.43 -3.51
C LYS A 84 5.03 -5.74 -2.54
N ALA A 85 6.23 -5.25 -2.83
CA ALA A 85 7.37 -5.34 -1.92
C ALA A 85 7.12 -4.62 -0.60
N MET A 86 6.49 -3.44 -0.63
CA MET A 86 6.09 -2.72 0.59
C MET A 86 5.14 -3.54 1.45
N VAL A 87 4.09 -4.10 0.85
CA VAL A 87 3.11 -4.96 1.52
C VAL A 87 3.81 -6.15 2.17
N CYS A 88 4.69 -6.83 1.43
CA CYS A 88 5.44 -7.97 1.95
C CYS A 88 6.31 -7.59 3.16
N VAL A 89 7.04 -6.47 3.08
CA VAL A 89 7.96 -6.05 4.14
C VAL A 89 7.22 -5.57 5.39
N VAL A 90 6.14 -4.79 5.22
CA VAL A 90 5.34 -4.29 6.34
C VAL A 90 4.63 -5.44 7.06
N LYS A 91 4.07 -6.41 6.32
CA LYS A 91 3.35 -7.55 6.91
C LYS A 91 4.27 -8.60 7.53
N SER A 92 5.45 -8.81 6.95
CA SER A 92 6.42 -9.79 7.48
C SER A 92 7.25 -9.25 8.66
N ASN A 93 7.34 -7.93 8.84
CA ASN A 93 8.20 -7.33 9.85
C ASN A 93 7.52 -6.18 10.61
N PRO A 94 7.11 -6.39 11.88
CA PRO A 94 6.52 -5.35 12.72
C PRO A 94 7.42 -4.12 12.92
N LEU A 95 8.75 -4.30 12.87
CA LEU A 95 9.68 -3.18 12.97
C LEU A 95 9.62 -2.29 11.72
N ALA A 96 9.34 -2.86 10.55
CA ALA A 96 9.14 -2.08 9.33
C ALA A 96 7.81 -1.32 9.35
N SER A 97 6.75 -1.91 9.92
CA SER A 97 5.48 -1.22 10.14
C SER A 97 5.65 -0.01 11.08
N LYS A 98 6.34 -0.21 12.21
CA LYS A 98 6.66 0.89 13.15
C LYS A 98 7.52 1.99 12.50
N GLU A 99 8.46 1.61 11.65
CA GLU A 99 9.26 2.58 10.92
C GLU A 99 8.40 3.40 9.94
N MET A 100 7.46 2.76 9.24
CA MET A 100 6.48 3.44 8.36
C MET A 100 5.62 4.43 9.13
N GLU A 101 5.18 4.11 10.35
CA GLU A 101 4.47 5.07 11.21
C GLU A 101 5.38 6.23 11.63
N ARG A 102 6.61 5.92 12.09
CA ARG A 102 7.59 6.90 12.58
C ARG A 102 7.95 7.95 11.53
N ILE A 103 8.15 7.53 10.28
CA ILE A 103 8.56 8.41 9.18
C ILE A 103 7.37 9.00 8.41
N LYS A 104 6.12 8.75 8.83
CA LYS A 104 4.90 9.06 8.07
C LYS A 104 4.95 8.49 6.65
N GLY A 105 5.47 7.26 6.53
CA GLY A 105 5.68 6.56 5.28
C GLY A 105 4.38 6.25 4.53
N TYR A 106 3.27 6.01 5.24
CA TYR A 106 1.95 5.83 4.61
C TYR A 106 1.46 7.10 3.94
N GLN A 107 1.56 8.25 4.61
CA GLN A 107 1.29 9.55 4.02
C GLN A 107 2.21 9.85 2.82
N LEU A 108 3.50 9.51 2.90
CA LEU A 108 4.41 9.68 1.78
C LEU A 108 4.03 8.77 0.60
N LEU A 109 3.63 7.53 0.88
CA LEU A 109 3.14 6.60 -0.14
C LEU A 109 1.88 7.16 -0.82
N ALA A 110 0.91 7.68 -0.06
CA ALA A 110 -0.29 8.32 -0.60
C ALA A 110 0.07 9.47 -1.56
N MET A 111 1.01 10.34 -1.14
CA MET A 111 1.49 11.44 -1.98
C MET A 111 2.18 10.95 -3.27
N LEU A 112 2.96 9.87 -3.20
CA LEU A 112 3.62 9.28 -4.37
C LEU A 112 2.59 8.67 -5.34
N LEU A 113 1.59 7.96 -4.81
CA LEU A 113 0.48 7.42 -5.61
C LEU A 113 -0.33 8.54 -6.26
N LYS A 114 -0.61 9.64 -5.53
CA LYS A 114 -1.28 10.84 -6.08
C LYS A 114 -0.55 11.40 -7.29
N LYS A 115 0.79 11.53 -7.22
CA LYS A 115 1.63 12.01 -8.33
C LYS A 115 1.65 11.04 -9.52
N LYS A 116 1.45 9.74 -9.26
CA LYS A 116 1.50 8.66 -10.26
C LYS A 116 0.11 8.09 -10.55
N ARG A 117 -0.96 8.87 -10.39
CA ARG A 117 -2.35 8.44 -10.55
C ARG A 117 -2.63 7.71 -11.89
N HIS A 118 -1.94 8.10 -12.96
CA HIS A 118 -2.06 7.49 -14.28
C HIS A 118 -1.53 6.05 -14.38
N LEU A 119 -0.71 5.62 -13.41
CA LEU A 119 -0.18 4.26 -13.32
C LEU A 119 -1.02 3.37 -12.40
N LEU A 120 -2.03 3.92 -11.72
CA LEU A 120 -2.86 3.16 -10.78
C LEU A 120 -3.82 2.24 -11.55
N ASN A 121 -3.99 1.03 -11.02
CA ASN A 121 -4.91 0.02 -11.53
C ASN A 121 -5.59 -0.70 -10.35
N SER A 122 -6.53 -1.59 -10.67
CA SER A 122 -7.25 -2.38 -9.66
C SER A 122 -6.30 -3.23 -8.82
N HIS A 123 -5.22 -3.76 -9.41
CA HIS A 123 -4.25 -4.58 -8.69
C HIS A 123 -3.47 -3.78 -7.63
N ILE A 124 -3.09 -2.53 -7.89
CA ILE A 124 -2.44 -1.64 -6.93
C ILE A 124 -3.42 -1.25 -5.82
N LEU A 125 -4.70 -1.01 -6.15
CA LEU A 125 -5.74 -0.78 -5.15
C LEU A 125 -5.87 -1.99 -4.22
N HIS A 126 -5.97 -3.21 -4.77
CA HIS A 126 -6.02 -4.44 -3.97
C HIS A 126 -4.78 -4.65 -3.10
N LEU A 127 -3.57 -4.33 -3.61
CA LEU A 127 -2.36 -4.34 -2.79
C LEU A 127 -2.45 -3.32 -1.64
N THR A 128 -3.06 -2.16 -1.88
CA THR A 128 -3.26 -1.14 -0.84
C THR A 128 -4.22 -1.65 0.24
N PHE A 129 -5.32 -2.32 -0.14
CA PHE A 129 -6.19 -3.00 0.83
C PHE A 129 -5.45 -4.09 1.62
N SER A 130 -4.60 -4.87 0.96
CA SER A 130 -3.77 -5.88 1.61
C SER A 130 -2.72 -5.27 2.56
N LEU A 131 -2.18 -4.09 2.24
CA LEU A 131 -1.25 -3.33 3.10
C LEU A 131 -1.94 -2.85 4.37
N VAL A 132 -3.17 -2.35 4.24
CA VAL A 132 -3.98 -1.90 5.38
C VAL A 132 -4.47 -3.10 6.19
N GLY A 133 -4.58 -4.27 5.57
CA GLY A 133 -4.96 -5.54 6.20
C GLY A 133 -6.47 -5.79 6.19
N THR A 134 -7.21 -5.13 5.30
CA THR A 134 -8.68 -5.29 5.21
C THR A 134 -9.13 -6.45 4.33
N VAL A 135 -8.22 -7.07 3.57
CA VAL A 135 -8.51 -8.16 2.60
C VAL A 135 -7.53 -9.33 2.77
N ASP A 136 -7.36 -9.83 4.00
CA ASP A 136 -6.55 -11.04 4.27
C ASP A 136 -7.40 -12.30 4.44
N SER A 137 -7.02 -13.34 3.69
CA SER A 137 -7.77 -14.56 3.40
C SER A 137 -7.85 -15.60 4.52
N GLY A 138 -7.78 -15.20 5.80
CA GLY A 138 -7.71 -16.19 6.89
C GLY A 138 -8.27 -15.76 8.24
N HIS A 139 -8.63 -14.50 8.42
CA HIS A 139 -9.16 -14.02 9.69
C HIS A 139 -10.44 -13.23 9.46
N GLU A 140 -11.56 -13.86 9.81
CA GLU A 140 -12.90 -13.27 9.94
C GLU A 140 -12.99 -12.26 11.12
N THR A 141 -11.92 -11.50 11.38
CA THR A 141 -11.79 -10.60 12.53
C THR A 141 -11.60 -9.14 12.09
N SER A 142 -12.58 -8.65 11.37
CA SER A 142 -13.49 -7.57 11.79
C SER A 142 -13.02 -6.24 12.37
N ILE A 143 -11.75 -5.87 12.53
CA ILE A 143 -11.39 -4.48 12.87
C ILE A 143 -10.23 -4.04 11.97
N ILE A 144 -10.31 -2.83 11.42
CA ILE A 144 -9.22 -2.25 10.60
C ILE A 144 -7.90 -2.34 11.38
N PRO A 145 -6.93 -3.19 10.95
CA PRO A 145 -5.78 -3.50 11.79
C PRO A 145 -4.71 -2.39 11.73
N ASN A 146 -4.60 -1.68 10.61
CA ASN A 146 -3.71 -0.53 10.46
C ASN A 146 -4.51 0.74 10.20
N THR A 147 -4.98 1.38 11.28
CA THR A 147 -5.78 2.61 11.26
C THR A 147 -5.03 3.77 10.58
N THR A 148 -3.73 3.90 10.83
CA THR A 148 -2.88 4.94 10.22
C THR A 148 -2.79 4.78 8.72
N ALA A 149 -2.49 3.56 8.24
CA ALA A 149 -2.44 3.29 6.80
C ALA A 149 -3.81 3.46 6.14
N PHE A 150 -4.89 3.04 6.81
CA PHE A 150 -6.25 3.25 6.33
C PHE A 150 -6.55 4.75 6.14
N GLN A 151 -6.27 5.55 7.17
CA GLN A 151 -6.51 6.98 7.16
C GLN A 151 -5.69 7.71 6.09
N ASP A 152 -4.40 7.40 5.99
CA ASP A 152 -3.49 8.11 5.09
C ASP A 152 -3.66 7.69 3.62
N LEU A 153 -3.96 6.41 3.34
CA LEU A 153 -4.03 5.89 1.97
C LEU A 153 -5.45 5.83 1.42
N LEU A 154 -6.41 5.31 2.20
CA LEU A 154 -7.76 5.04 1.72
C LEU A 154 -8.69 6.24 1.93
N CYS A 155 -8.49 7.03 3.00
CA CYS A 155 -9.29 8.24 3.25
C CYS A 155 -8.78 9.49 2.52
N ASP A 156 -7.76 9.38 1.65
CA ASP A 156 -7.36 10.43 0.72
C ASP A 156 -8.04 10.22 -0.63
N PHE A 157 -9.28 10.72 -0.75
CA PHE A 157 -10.10 10.54 -1.95
C PHE A 157 -9.52 11.22 -3.20
N GLU A 158 -8.66 12.23 -3.05
CA GLU A 158 -8.07 12.90 -4.20
C GLU A 158 -7.17 11.95 -5.02
N VAL A 159 -6.56 10.95 -4.37
CA VAL A 159 -5.74 9.92 -5.02
C VAL A 159 -6.59 9.08 -5.96
N TRP A 160 -7.77 8.64 -5.48
CA TRP A 160 -8.57 7.60 -6.14
C TRP A 160 -9.64 8.15 -7.08
N LEU A 161 -10.26 9.29 -6.77
CA LEU A 161 -11.29 9.91 -7.63
C LEU A 161 -10.74 10.33 -9.00
N HIS A 162 -9.47 10.72 -9.06
CA HIS A 162 -8.82 11.13 -10.31
C HIS A 162 -8.03 10.00 -10.97
N ALA A 163 -8.09 8.78 -10.42
CA ALA A 163 -7.43 7.62 -11.00
C ALA A 163 -8.26 7.10 -12.20
N PRO A 164 -7.60 6.52 -13.22
CA PRO A 164 -8.31 5.87 -14.31
C PRO A 164 -9.10 4.65 -13.81
N TYR A 165 -10.02 4.13 -14.63
CA TYR A 165 -10.81 2.91 -14.37
C TYR A 165 -11.79 2.98 -13.19
N GLU A 166 -12.19 4.18 -12.76
CA GLU A 166 -13.19 4.38 -11.71
C GLU A 166 -12.86 3.62 -10.40
N LEU A 167 -11.57 3.54 -10.04
CA LEU A 167 -11.10 2.83 -8.84
C LEU A 167 -11.73 3.31 -7.54
N HIS A 168 -12.23 4.55 -7.51
CA HIS A 168 -12.97 5.09 -6.38
C HIS A 168 -14.28 4.33 -6.11
N LEU A 169 -14.94 3.75 -7.13
CA LEU A 169 -16.14 2.95 -6.92
C LEU A 169 -15.82 1.69 -6.11
N SER A 170 -14.79 0.94 -6.52
CA SER A 170 -14.32 -0.23 -5.76
C SER A 170 -13.84 0.12 -4.35
N LEU A 171 -13.28 1.33 -4.16
CA LEU A 171 -12.95 1.83 -2.83
C LEU A 171 -14.20 2.05 -1.96
N PHE A 172 -15.25 2.67 -2.51
CA PHE A 172 -16.49 2.90 -1.77
C PHE A 172 -17.26 1.60 -1.51
N GLU A 173 -17.28 0.66 -2.46
CA GLU A 173 -17.81 -0.69 -2.25
C GLU A 173 -17.12 -1.37 -1.07
N HIS A 174 -15.79 -1.32 -1.01
CA HIS A 174 -15.04 -1.87 0.12
C HIS A 174 -15.39 -1.20 1.46
N PHE A 175 -15.66 0.12 1.47
CA PHE A 175 -16.14 0.80 2.68
C PHE A 175 -17.52 0.33 3.10
N ILE A 176 -18.42 0.07 2.15
CA ILE A 176 -19.75 -0.49 2.43
C ILE A 176 -19.59 -1.87 3.05
N GLU A 177 -18.79 -2.76 2.46
CA GLU A 177 -18.51 -4.10 3.00
C GLU A 177 -18.00 -4.03 4.45
N LEU A 178 -17.05 -3.13 4.75
CA LEU A 178 -16.53 -2.93 6.12
C LEU A 178 -17.57 -2.42 7.12
N LEU A 179 -18.60 -1.72 6.64
CA LEU A 179 -19.68 -1.13 7.44
C LEU A 179 -20.93 -2.02 7.54
N THR A 180 -21.09 -3.03 6.68
CA THR A 180 -22.28 -3.90 6.67
C THR A 180 -21.97 -5.36 6.92
N GLU A 181 -20.91 -5.90 6.33
CA GLU A 181 -20.59 -7.33 6.34
C GLU A 181 -19.61 -7.71 7.45
N SER A 182 -18.86 -6.75 7.97
CA SER A 182 -17.92 -6.97 9.07
C SER A 182 -18.63 -7.19 10.41
N SER A 183 -18.21 -8.19 11.18
CA SER A 183 -18.81 -8.45 12.51
C SER A 183 -18.56 -7.31 13.53
N GLU A 184 -17.65 -6.39 13.25
CA GLU A 184 -17.43 -5.17 14.05
C GLU A 184 -17.67 -3.89 13.24
N ALA A 185 -18.62 -3.95 12.31
CA ALA A 185 -19.15 -2.80 11.56
C ALA A 185 -19.31 -1.53 12.43
N ALA A 186 -19.82 -1.66 13.66
CA ALA A 186 -19.98 -0.54 14.59
C ALA A 186 -18.65 0.11 15.01
N LYS A 187 -17.59 -0.68 15.23
CA LYS A 187 -16.25 -0.17 15.56
C LYS A 187 -15.61 0.47 14.33
N ASN A 188 -15.74 -0.15 13.15
CA ASN A 188 -15.27 0.42 11.89
C ASN A 188 -15.97 1.75 11.59
N ALA A 189 -17.29 1.84 11.76
CA ALA A 189 -18.06 3.08 11.62
C ALA A 189 -17.59 4.19 12.57
N LYS A 190 -17.19 3.84 13.80
CA LYS A 190 -16.59 4.80 14.73
C LYS A 190 -15.22 5.29 14.23
N LEU A 191 -14.34 4.39 13.80
CA LEU A 191 -13.03 4.76 13.25
C LEU A 191 -13.14 5.65 12.00
N LEU A 192 -14.02 5.29 11.06
CA LEU A 192 -14.25 6.11 9.86
C LEU A 192 -14.77 7.52 10.20
N ARG A 193 -15.59 7.65 11.25
CA ARG A 193 -16.01 8.96 11.76
C ARG A 193 -14.84 9.74 12.35
N GLU A 194 -13.98 9.10 13.13
CA GLU A 194 -12.77 9.71 13.70
C GLU A 194 -11.78 10.18 12.62
N PHE A 195 -11.69 9.47 11.49
CA PHE A 195 -10.87 9.85 10.33
C PHE A 195 -11.42 11.03 9.51
N GLN A 196 -12.49 11.68 9.98
CA GLN A 196 -13.15 12.81 9.32
C GLN A 196 -13.69 12.43 7.93
N LEU A 197 -14.18 11.19 7.75
CA LEU A 197 -14.68 10.75 6.45
C LEU A 197 -15.97 11.46 6.06
N ILE A 198 -16.85 11.79 7.01
CA ILE A 198 -18.12 12.49 6.73
C ILE A 198 -17.88 13.86 6.07
N PRO A 199 -17.09 14.78 6.66
CA PRO A 199 -16.76 16.04 5.99
C PRO A 199 -16.11 15.85 4.62
N LYS A 200 -15.19 14.88 4.49
CA LYS A 200 -14.50 14.61 3.22
C LYS A 200 -15.47 14.14 2.13
N LEU A 201 -16.39 13.23 2.44
CA LEU A 201 -17.40 12.75 1.50
C LEU A 201 -18.36 13.86 1.07
N LEU A 202 -18.77 14.73 2.01
CA LEU A 202 -19.61 15.89 1.69
C LEU A 202 -18.88 16.91 0.79
N LEU A 203 -17.59 17.13 1.03
CA LEU A 203 -16.77 17.97 0.16
C LEU A 203 -16.61 17.37 -1.22
N THR A 204 -16.45 16.05 -1.32
CA THR A 204 -16.42 15.33 -2.61
C THR A 204 -17.74 15.50 -3.36
N LEU A 205 -18.90 15.35 -2.71
CA LEU A 205 -20.21 15.53 -3.34
C LEU A 205 -20.47 16.93 -3.90
N ARG A 206 -19.69 17.93 -3.48
CA ARG A 206 -19.77 19.29 -4.03
C ARG A 206 -19.30 19.34 -5.48
N ASP A 207 -18.51 18.39 -5.93
CA ASP A 207 -18.05 18.31 -7.31
C ASP A 207 -19.21 17.90 -8.22
N THR A 208 -19.61 18.82 -9.11
CA THR A 208 -20.73 18.61 -10.05
C THR A 208 -20.37 17.70 -11.22
N SER A 209 -19.10 17.29 -11.37
CA SER A 209 -18.63 16.42 -12.45
C SER A 209 -18.77 14.92 -12.13
N LEU A 210 -19.23 14.57 -10.94
CA LEU A 210 -19.35 13.17 -10.50
C LEU A 210 -20.44 12.40 -11.24
N SER A 211 -20.15 11.14 -11.57
CA SER A 211 -21.12 10.23 -12.15
C SER A 211 -22.18 9.79 -11.13
N GLN A 212 -23.39 9.48 -11.61
CA GLN A 212 -24.47 8.95 -10.76
C GLN A 212 -24.09 7.74 -9.90
N PRO A 213 -23.38 6.70 -10.40
CA PRO A 213 -22.96 5.59 -9.54
C PRO A 213 -22.03 6.06 -8.40
N THR A 214 -21.17 7.04 -8.66
CA THR A 214 -20.28 7.60 -7.64
C THR A 214 -21.06 8.34 -6.55
N ILE A 215 -22.03 9.15 -6.94
CA ILE A 215 -22.91 9.86 -6.00
C ILE A 215 -23.70 8.88 -5.15
N SER A 216 -24.25 7.82 -5.76
CA SER A 216 -24.98 6.77 -5.05
C SER A 216 -24.09 6.04 -4.06
N ALA A 217 -22.87 5.66 -4.45
CA ALA A 217 -21.91 4.99 -3.57
C ALA A 217 -21.54 5.86 -2.36
N ILE A 218 -21.21 7.13 -2.59
CA ILE A 218 -20.89 8.08 -1.51
C ILE A 218 -22.09 8.28 -0.58
N SER A 219 -23.30 8.43 -1.14
CA SER A 219 -24.53 8.60 -0.36
C SER A 219 -24.83 7.38 0.52
N ASN A 220 -24.56 6.16 0.02
CA ASN A 220 -24.71 4.93 0.78
C ASN A 220 -23.72 4.89 1.96
N VAL A 221 -22.43 5.16 1.70
CA VAL A 221 -21.41 5.21 2.77
C VAL A 221 -21.79 6.26 3.82
N LEU A 222 -22.20 7.46 3.40
CA LEU A 222 -22.67 8.52 4.31
C LEU A 222 -23.86 8.06 5.15
N SER A 223 -24.85 7.42 4.54
CA SER A 223 -26.03 6.92 5.24
C SER A 223 -25.66 5.91 6.32
N LEU A 224 -24.77 4.97 6.02
CA LEU A 224 -24.27 3.97 6.98
C LEU A 224 -23.50 4.62 8.15
N LEU A 225 -22.68 5.64 7.87
CA LEU A 225 -21.96 6.37 8.91
C LEU A 225 -22.87 7.23 9.81
N LEU A 226 -23.98 7.73 9.26
CA LEU A 226 -24.97 8.55 9.98
C LEU A 226 -26.00 7.71 10.76
N GLN A 227 -26.29 6.48 10.33
CA GLN A 227 -27.17 5.57 11.07
C GLN A 227 -26.57 5.11 12.40
N GLY A 228 -25.23 5.13 12.52
CA GLY A 228 -24.51 4.78 13.76
C GLY A 228 -24.51 5.87 14.84
N PHE A 229 -25.28 6.96 14.69
CA PHE A 229 -25.56 7.89 15.78
C PHE A 229 -26.75 7.33 16.57
N PRO A 230 -26.58 6.97 17.86
CA PRO A 230 -27.76 6.69 18.67
C PRO A 230 -28.63 7.95 18.65
N THR A 231 -29.84 7.81 18.13
CA THR A 231 -30.90 8.81 18.31
C THR A 231 -31.01 9.07 19.80
N ILE A 232 -30.67 10.29 20.20
CA ILE A 232 -30.80 10.80 21.58
C ILE A 232 -32.25 10.69 22.03
#